data_AF-A0A380BKN6-F1
#
_entry.id   AF-A0A380BKN6-F1
#
_cell.length_a   1.000
_cell.length_b   1.000
_cell.length_c   1.000
_cell.angle_alpha   90.00
_cell.angle_beta   90.00
_cell.angle_gamma   90.00
#
_symmetry.space_group_name_H-M   'P 1'
#
loop_
_entity.id
_entity.type
_entity.pdbx_description
1 polymer ?
#
loop_
_entity_poly.entity_id
_entity_poly.type
_entity_poly.pdbx_seq_one_letter_code
_entity_poly.pdbx_strand_id
1 'polypeptide(L)'
;MLYTGLILLMAHILGDFVFQPKKWVEERAHHIRFIFYHVGVHAALLCLFFARDLPNWWPAIAVIVLSHLAIDSLKVSLERKMTGSPLLLFSIDQTLHLMVLASVMGCHYGIPESLVSAIWSVQALILVVGFLLTAFVSPIVLRVFFSKWNQSAEVNAQRQDSLIDAGWIIGVLERLLIVFFVNINFLEGIGFLLAAKSIFRFGDLANAKDKKFTEYVLVGTLASFVMAIAIGFLIKWLRQMA
;
A
#
# COMPACT_ATOMS: atom_id res chain seq x y z
N MET A 1 -18.43 18.24 2.73
CA MET A 1 -17.83 16.93 3.06
C MET A 1 -16.52 16.67 2.33
N LEU A 2 -16.48 16.41 1.01
CA LEU A 2 -15.22 16.03 0.32
C LEU A 2 -14.11 17.10 0.46
N TYR A 3 -14.42 18.36 0.18
CA TYR A 3 -13.48 19.49 0.34
C TYR A 3 -12.86 19.52 1.75
N THR A 4 -13.70 19.42 2.79
CA THR A 4 -13.27 19.40 4.18
C THR A 4 -12.40 18.19 4.51
N GLY A 5 -12.76 17.01 4.02
CA GLY A 5 -11.96 15.80 4.18
C GLY A 5 -10.58 15.92 3.54
N LEU A 6 -10.48 16.56 2.36
CA LEU A 6 -9.20 16.83 1.70
C LEU A 6 -8.36 17.84 2.48
N ILE A 7 -8.98 18.87 3.09
CA ILE A 7 -8.25 19.81 3.96
C ILE A 7 -7.69 19.10 5.19
N LEU A 8 -8.48 18.26 5.86
CA LEU A 8 -8.02 17.49 7.01
C LEU A 8 -6.89 16.53 6.64
N LEU A 9 -7.03 15.82 5.52
CA LEU A 9 -5.99 14.94 4.99
C LEU A 9 -4.72 15.73 4.62
N MET A 10 -4.86 16.90 4.02
CA MET A 10 -3.74 17.77 3.68
C MET A 10 -3.02 18.27 4.94
N ALA A 11 -3.75 18.68 5.98
CA ALA A 11 -3.18 19.08 7.26
C ALA A 11 -2.37 17.94 7.88
N HIS A 12 -2.93 16.73 7.88
CA HIS A 12 -2.25 15.52 8.35
C HIS A 12 -0.96 15.25 7.57
N ILE A 13 -1.03 15.23 6.23
CA ILE A 13 0.12 14.96 5.37
C ILE A 13 1.23 16.01 5.58
N LEU A 14 0.84 17.28 5.66
CA LEU A 14 1.78 18.37 5.92
C LEU A 14 2.43 18.23 7.30
N GLY A 15 1.66 17.90 8.34
CA GLY A 15 2.17 17.73 9.70
C GLY A 15 3.13 16.54 9.83
N ASP A 16 2.74 15.36 9.36
CA ASP A 16 3.49 14.11 9.54
C ASP A 16 4.69 13.96 8.60
N PHE A 17 4.59 14.42 7.35
CA PHE A 17 5.61 14.12 6.33
C PHE A 17 6.43 15.33 5.89
N VAL A 18 5.85 16.54 5.93
CA VAL A 18 6.52 17.76 5.44
C VAL A 18 7.15 18.56 6.57
N PHE A 19 6.41 18.73 7.66
CA PHE A 19 6.79 19.58 8.79
C PHE A 19 7.20 18.80 10.05
N GLN A 20 7.54 17.51 9.91
CA GLN A 20 8.14 16.69 10.96
C GLN A 20 9.64 16.46 10.67
N PRO A 21 10.56 17.29 11.21
CA PRO A 21 12.00 17.09 11.06
C PRO A 21 12.48 15.73 11.61
N LYS A 22 13.45 15.12 10.93
CA LYS A 22 14.09 13.86 11.37
C LYS A 22 14.57 13.90 12.83
N LYS A 23 15.13 15.04 13.25
CA LYS A 23 15.57 15.26 14.64
C LYS A 23 14.43 15.04 15.66
N TRP A 24 13.20 15.44 15.35
CA TRP A 24 12.07 15.23 16.26
C TRP A 24 11.72 13.74 16.36
N VAL A 25 11.80 13.03 15.24
CA VAL A 25 11.55 11.57 15.15
C VAL A 25 12.60 10.79 15.94
N GLU A 26 13.87 11.16 15.84
CA GLU A 26 14.97 10.49 16.55
C GLU A 26 14.94 10.76 18.06
N GLU A 27 14.60 11.98 18.46
CA GLU A 27 14.69 12.42 19.84
C GLU A 27 13.41 12.24 20.66
N ARG A 28 12.24 12.01 20.03
CA ARG A 28 10.94 11.87 20.74
C ARG A 28 10.91 10.73 21.75
N ALA A 29 11.77 9.72 21.59
CA ALA A 29 11.89 8.61 22.53
C ALA A 29 12.51 9.02 23.88
N HIS A 30 13.34 10.05 23.88
CA HIS A 30 14.06 10.55 25.07
C HIS A 30 13.50 11.88 25.58
N HIS A 31 12.92 12.69 24.70
CA HIS A 31 12.52 14.06 24.99
C HIS A 31 11.08 14.31 24.53
N ILE A 32 10.13 14.26 25.47
CA ILE A 32 8.68 14.43 25.20
C ILE A 32 8.33 15.75 24.50
N ARG A 33 9.15 16.80 24.68
CA ARG A 33 8.98 18.10 24.00
C ARG A 33 8.86 18.00 22.49
N PHE A 34 9.52 17.03 21.85
CA PHE A 34 9.46 16.86 20.40
C PHE A 34 8.10 16.32 19.93
N ILE A 35 7.41 15.53 20.76
CA ILE A 35 6.01 15.14 20.51
C ILE A 35 5.12 16.38 20.58
N PHE A 36 5.30 17.24 21.58
CA PHE A 36 4.53 18.48 21.70
C PHE A 36 4.78 19.47 20.57
N TYR A 37 6.02 19.62 20.08
CA TYR A 37 6.29 20.45 18.91
C TYR A 37 5.58 19.93 17.67
N HIS A 38 5.60 18.61 17.46
CA HIS A 38 4.92 17.98 16.33
C HIS A 38 3.40 18.14 16.41
N VAL A 39 2.79 17.87 17.56
CA VAL A 39 1.34 18.09 17.79
C VAL A 39 0.97 19.58 17.67
N GLY A 40 1.87 20.49 18.09
CA GLY A 40 1.71 21.92 17.92
C GLY A 40 1.66 22.34 16.45
N VAL A 41 2.46 21.71 15.58
CA VAL A 41 2.37 21.92 14.12
C VAL A 41 1.01 21.50 13.59
N HIS A 42 0.50 20.33 13.99
CA HIS A 42 -0.85 19.87 13.60
C HIS A 42 -1.94 20.85 14.05
N ALA A 43 -1.89 21.29 15.30
CA ALA A 43 -2.82 22.30 15.82
C ALA A 43 -2.75 23.61 15.03
N ALA A 44 -1.54 24.10 14.74
CA ALA A 44 -1.36 25.33 13.97
C ALA A 44 -1.91 25.22 12.53
N LEU A 45 -1.65 24.10 11.85
CA LEU A 45 -2.17 23.84 10.50
C LEU A 45 -3.70 23.77 10.48
N LEU A 46 -4.30 23.05 11.43
CA LEU A 46 -5.76 22.95 11.54
C LEU A 46 -6.39 24.30 11.85
N CYS A 47 -5.85 25.06 12.80
CA CYS A 47 -6.32 26.42 13.09
C CYS A 47 -6.17 27.35 11.88
N LEU A 48 -5.08 27.24 11.11
CA LEU A 48 -4.87 28.02 9.89
C LEU A 48 -5.92 27.68 8.82
N PHE A 49 -6.13 26.40 8.52
CA PHE A 49 -7.06 25.99 7.46
C PHE A 49 -8.53 26.24 7.81
N PHE A 50 -8.89 26.17 9.10
CA PHE A 50 -10.23 26.42 9.59
C PHE A 50 -10.41 27.81 10.23
N ALA A 51 -9.47 28.75 10.03
CA ALA A 51 -9.47 30.06 10.68
C ALA A 51 -10.79 30.84 10.48
N ARG A 52 -11.42 30.71 9.32
CA ARG A 52 -12.69 31.40 8.98
C ARG A 52 -13.92 30.83 9.68
N ASP A 53 -13.84 29.58 10.16
CA ASP A 53 -14.97 28.85 10.75
C ASP A 53 -14.58 28.18 12.09
N LEU A 54 -13.59 28.78 12.77
CA LEU A 54 -13.00 28.22 13.99
C LEU A 54 -14.03 27.96 15.11
N PRO A 55 -15.05 28.80 15.34
CA PRO A 55 -16.07 28.54 16.36
C PRO A 55 -16.86 27.24 16.13
N ASN A 56 -17.01 26.80 14.88
CA ASN A 56 -17.70 25.55 14.57
C ASN A 56 -16.75 24.34 14.57
N TRP A 57 -15.46 24.57 14.30
CA TRP A 57 -14.47 23.52 14.15
C TRP A 57 -13.60 23.25 15.37
N TRP A 58 -13.56 24.15 16.37
CA TRP A 58 -12.69 23.97 17.53
C TRP A 58 -12.87 22.63 18.27
N PRO A 59 -14.09 22.04 18.41
CA PRO A 59 -14.22 20.74 19.07
C PRO A 59 -13.59 19.62 18.23
N ALA A 60 -13.78 19.65 16.91
CA ALA A 60 -13.18 18.70 15.98
C ALA A 60 -11.66 18.81 15.96
N ILE A 61 -11.13 20.04 15.91
CA ILE A 61 -9.68 20.30 15.99
C ILE A 61 -9.11 19.77 17.31
N ALA A 62 -9.78 20.03 18.44
CA ALA A 62 -9.34 19.53 19.73
C ALA A 62 -9.30 17.99 19.77
N VAL A 63 -10.34 17.32 19.24
CA VAL A 63 -10.36 15.85 19.14
C VAL A 63 -9.19 15.35 18.30
N ILE A 64 -8.95 15.91 17.11
CA ILE A 64 -7.85 15.48 16.22
C ILE A 64 -6.50 15.65 16.91
N VAL A 65 -6.22 16.84 17.46
CA VAL A 65 -4.95 17.16 18.12
C VAL A 65 -4.70 16.26 19.33
N LEU A 66 -5.73 16.03 20.16
CA LEU A 66 -5.62 15.16 21.35
C LEU A 66 -5.43 13.69 20.97
N SER A 67 -6.17 13.20 19.96
CA SER A 67 -5.96 11.84 19.47
C SER A 67 -4.59 11.67 18.82
N HIS A 68 -4.09 12.70 18.12
CA HIS A 68 -2.76 12.66 17.50
C HIS A 68 -1.68 12.48 18.57
N LEU A 69 -1.76 13.30 19.63
CA LEU A 69 -0.88 13.18 20.79
C LEU A 69 -0.95 11.78 21.43
N ALA A 70 -2.16 11.22 21.57
CA ALA A 70 -2.35 9.90 22.16
C ALA A 70 -1.76 8.78 21.28
N ILE A 71 -2.02 8.80 19.98
CA ILE A 71 -1.53 7.81 19.00
C ILE A 71 -0.01 7.85 18.92
N ASP A 72 0.59 9.04 18.79
CA ASP A 72 2.04 9.19 18.72
C ASP A 72 2.74 8.74 20.01
N SER A 73 2.16 9.08 21.17
CA SER A 73 2.68 8.63 22.47
C SER A 73 2.61 7.11 22.62
N LEU A 74 1.52 6.49 22.14
CA LEU A 74 1.37 5.04 22.10
C LEU A 74 2.41 4.40 21.17
N LYS A 75 2.60 4.96 19.97
CA LYS A 75 3.61 4.50 19.00
C LYS A 75 5.01 4.50 19.60
N VAL A 76 5.44 5.60 20.23
CA VAL A 76 6.76 5.69 20.89
C VAL A 76 6.90 4.63 22.00
N SER A 77 5.84 4.40 22.77
CA SER A 77 5.84 3.37 23.81
C SER A 77 5.96 1.95 23.24
N LEU A 78 5.31 1.69 22.10
CA LEU A 78 5.37 0.41 21.38
C LEU A 78 6.71 0.20 20.68
N GLU A 79 7.28 1.22 20.03
CA GLU A 79 8.60 1.19 19.40
C GLU A 79 9.70 0.81 20.40
N ARG A 80 9.57 1.23 21.66
CA ARG A 80 10.50 0.84 22.75
C ARG A 80 10.36 -0.62 23.18
N LYS A 81 9.18 -1.23 23.03
CA LYS A 81 8.89 -2.59 23.48
C LYS A 81 9.04 -3.64 22.37
N MET A 82 8.72 -3.27 21.12
CA MET A 82 8.68 -4.18 19.98
C MET A 82 9.88 -3.93 19.06
N THR A 83 10.87 -4.82 19.11
CA THR A 83 12.00 -4.82 18.18
C THR A 83 11.65 -5.59 16.91
N GLY A 84 11.78 -4.94 15.73
CA GLY A 84 11.78 -5.63 14.44
C GLY A 84 10.56 -5.47 13.53
N SER A 85 9.59 -4.60 13.86
CA SER A 85 8.39 -4.38 13.03
C SER A 85 8.09 -2.90 12.69
N PRO A 86 9.08 -2.11 12.21
CA PRO A 86 8.91 -0.67 11.99
C PRO A 86 7.81 -0.34 10.97
N LEU A 87 7.67 -1.14 9.90
CA LEU A 87 6.64 -0.95 8.89
C LEU A 87 5.22 -1.20 9.44
N LEU A 88 5.07 -2.19 10.32
CA LEU A 88 3.78 -2.51 10.93
C LEU A 88 3.36 -1.39 11.89
N LEU A 89 4.26 -0.93 12.75
CA LEU A 89 3.99 0.17 13.67
C LEU A 89 3.66 1.46 12.92
N PHE A 90 4.40 1.76 11.84
CA PHE A 90 4.09 2.88 10.95
C PHE A 90 2.71 2.75 10.28
N SER A 91 2.36 1.55 9.79
CA SER A 91 1.07 1.32 9.12
C SER A 91 -0.12 1.43 10.08
N ILE A 92 0.02 0.91 11.30
CA ILE A 92 -1.00 1.02 12.36
C ILE A 92 -1.20 2.48 12.75
N ASP A 93 -0.10 3.21 12.97
CA ASP A 93 -0.12 4.64 13.29
C ASP A 93 -0.89 5.47 12.26
N GLN A 94 -0.53 5.36 10.98
CA GLN A 94 -1.22 6.08 9.90
C GLN A 94 -2.69 5.67 9.76
N THR A 95 -3.00 4.38 9.97
CA THR A 95 -4.39 3.90 9.96
C THR A 95 -5.22 4.53 11.08
N LEU A 96 -4.67 4.61 12.30
CA LEU A 96 -5.35 5.21 13.43
C LEU A 96 -5.61 6.71 13.20
N HIS A 97 -4.62 7.45 12.68
CA HIS A 97 -4.80 8.87 12.35
C HIS A 97 -5.90 9.08 11.29
N LEU A 98 -5.88 8.29 10.21
CA LEU A 98 -6.92 8.35 9.18
C LEU A 98 -8.30 7.95 9.72
N MET A 99 -8.38 7.00 10.65
CA MET A 99 -9.62 6.63 11.32
C MET A 99 -10.18 7.77 12.18
N VAL A 100 -9.33 8.53 12.87
CA VAL A 100 -9.76 9.73 13.60
C VAL A 100 -10.35 10.74 12.63
N LEU A 101 -9.66 11.06 11.52
CA LEU A 101 -10.15 12.01 10.53
C LEU A 101 -11.50 11.57 9.95
N ALA A 102 -11.62 10.28 9.60
CA ALA A 102 -12.86 9.70 9.10
C ALA A 102 -13.99 9.76 10.14
N SER A 103 -13.69 9.50 11.42
CA SER A 103 -14.66 9.56 12.52
C SER A 103 -15.14 10.99 12.76
N VAL A 104 -14.24 11.98 12.76
CA VAL A 104 -14.60 13.40 12.87
C VAL A 104 -15.50 13.82 11.71
N MET A 105 -15.16 13.40 10.49
CA MET A 105 -15.98 13.66 9.31
C MET A 105 -17.37 13.02 9.40
N GLY A 106 -17.44 11.75 9.84
CA GLY A 106 -18.70 11.02 10.02
C GLY A 106 -19.57 11.62 11.14
N CYS A 107 -18.98 12.06 12.25
CA CYS A 107 -19.72 12.75 13.31
C CYS A 107 -20.23 14.13 12.89
N HIS A 108 -19.46 14.86 12.08
CA HIS A 108 -19.80 16.23 11.68
C HIS A 108 -20.79 16.29 10.51
N TYR A 109 -20.65 15.42 9.50
CA TYR A 109 -21.48 15.42 8.29
C TYR A 109 -22.47 14.25 8.21
N GLY A 110 -22.41 13.29 9.13
CA GLY A 110 -23.04 11.99 8.95
C GLY A 110 -22.24 11.08 8.01
N ILE A 111 -22.57 9.79 8.01
CA ILE A 111 -22.03 8.82 7.05
C ILE A 111 -22.99 8.81 5.84
N PRO A 112 -22.56 9.20 4.63
CA PRO A 112 -23.42 9.16 3.46
C PRO A 112 -23.84 7.72 3.15
N GLU A 113 -25.14 7.49 2.97
CA GLU A 113 -25.65 6.17 2.55
C GLU A 113 -24.98 5.70 1.25
N SER A 114 -24.69 6.63 0.33
CA SER A 114 -23.98 6.36 -0.92
C SER A 114 -22.57 5.79 -0.72
N LEU A 115 -21.88 6.17 0.36
CA LEU A 115 -20.55 5.64 0.68
C LEU A 115 -20.67 4.21 1.20
N VAL A 116 -21.63 3.96 2.10
CA VAL A 116 -21.91 2.62 2.64
C VAL A 116 -22.32 1.68 1.52
N SER A 117 -23.24 2.11 0.65
CA SER A 117 -23.68 1.32 -0.50
C SER A 117 -22.56 1.05 -1.49
N ALA A 118 -21.65 2.01 -1.71
CA ALA A 118 -20.50 1.81 -2.59
C ALA A 118 -19.51 0.76 -2.03
N ILE A 119 -19.25 0.76 -0.72
CA ILE A 119 -18.37 -0.22 -0.07
C ILE A 119 -18.96 -1.64 -0.12
N TRP A 120 -20.28 -1.75 0.07
CA TRP A 120 -21.01 -3.03 0.03
C TRP A 120 -21.58 -3.37 -1.35
N SER A 121 -21.10 -2.71 -2.40
CA SER A 121 -21.55 -2.94 -3.77
C SER A 121 -20.96 -4.22 -4.36
N VAL A 122 -21.67 -4.78 -5.35
CA VAL A 122 -21.15 -5.91 -6.15
C VAL A 122 -19.82 -5.52 -6.83
N GLN A 123 -19.69 -4.28 -7.27
CA GLN A 123 -18.48 -3.75 -7.90
C GLN A 123 -17.30 -3.76 -6.92
N ALA A 124 -17.50 -3.35 -5.66
CA ALA A 124 -16.48 -3.43 -4.63
C ALA A 124 -16.08 -4.89 -4.34
N LEU A 125 -17.05 -5.80 -4.25
CA LEU A 125 -16.79 -7.22 -4.05
C LEU A 125 -15.99 -7.83 -5.19
N ILE A 126 -16.31 -7.50 -6.46
CA ILE A 126 -15.55 -7.94 -7.63
C ILE A 126 -14.09 -7.48 -7.55
N LEU A 127 -13.84 -6.23 -7.12
CA LEU A 127 -12.48 -5.70 -6.96
C LEU A 127 -11.72 -6.42 -5.84
N VAL A 128 -12.36 -6.70 -4.70
CA VAL A 128 -11.76 -7.44 -3.59
C VAL A 128 -11.42 -8.87 -4.01
N VAL A 129 -12.35 -9.59 -4.62
CA VAL A 129 -12.11 -10.95 -5.13
C VAL A 129 -11.00 -10.93 -6.18
N GLY A 130 -11.03 -9.98 -7.10
CA GLY A 130 -10.00 -9.78 -8.12
C GLY A 130 -8.61 -9.56 -7.53
N PHE A 131 -8.50 -8.72 -6.50
CA PHE A 131 -7.27 -8.51 -5.75
C PHE A 131 -6.79 -9.82 -5.09
N LEU A 132 -7.67 -10.55 -4.41
CA LEU A 132 -7.33 -11.82 -3.76
C LEU A 132 -6.84 -12.88 -4.75
N LEU A 133 -7.50 -13.00 -5.91
CA LEU A 133 -7.10 -13.88 -6.99
C LEU A 133 -5.69 -13.53 -7.52
N THR A 134 -5.40 -12.23 -7.65
CA THR A 134 -4.14 -11.74 -8.21
C THR A 134 -2.97 -11.85 -7.22
N ALA A 135 -3.18 -11.44 -5.97
CA ALA A 135 -2.15 -11.34 -4.95
C ALA A 135 -1.84 -12.67 -4.28
N PHE A 136 -2.86 -13.52 -4.04
CA PHE A 136 -2.70 -14.74 -3.26
C PHE A 136 -2.87 -16.01 -4.10
N VAL A 137 -3.95 -16.12 -4.88
CA VAL A 137 -4.27 -17.37 -5.59
C VAL A 137 -3.32 -17.61 -6.77
N SER A 138 -3.09 -16.59 -7.60
CA SER A 138 -2.21 -16.69 -8.78
C SER A 138 -0.79 -17.20 -8.45
N PRO A 139 -0.05 -16.65 -7.46
CA PRO A 139 1.27 -17.19 -7.13
C PRO A 139 1.24 -18.64 -6.60
N ILE A 140 0.15 -19.07 -5.95
CA ILE A 140 -0.01 -20.47 -5.53
C ILE A 140 -0.20 -21.37 -6.75
N VAL A 141 -1.10 -21.00 -7.68
CA VAL A 141 -1.34 -21.75 -8.91
C VAL A 141 -0.05 -21.90 -9.73
N LEU A 142 0.70 -20.82 -9.91
CA LEU A 142 1.99 -20.86 -10.62
C LEU A 142 2.99 -21.78 -9.93
N ARG A 143 3.08 -21.71 -8.59
CA ARG A 143 3.97 -22.58 -7.82
C ARG A 143 3.62 -24.07 -7.99
N VAL A 144 2.34 -24.41 -8.02
CA VAL A 144 1.86 -25.78 -8.25
C VAL A 144 2.16 -26.20 -9.70
N PHE A 145 1.87 -25.35 -10.68
CA PHE A 145 2.12 -25.62 -12.10
C PHE A 145 3.60 -25.90 -12.40
N PHE A 146 4.50 -25.12 -11.81
CA PHE A 146 5.95 -25.25 -12.00
C PHE A 146 6.64 -26.22 -11.03
N SER A 147 5.90 -26.88 -10.13
CA SER A 147 6.47 -27.75 -9.09
C SER A 147 7.37 -28.86 -9.63
N LYS A 148 7.08 -29.37 -10.84
CA LYS A 148 7.88 -30.41 -11.51
C LYS A 148 9.25 -29.90 -12.02
N TRP A 149 9.35 -28.64 -12.43
CA TRP A 149 10.62 -28.03 -12.85
C TRP A 149 11.48 -27.60 -11.66
N ASN A 150 10.84 -27.34 -10.52
CA ASN A 150 11.45 -26.84 -9.29
C ASN A 150 12.30 -27.90 -8.52
N GLN A 151 12.40 -29.13 -9.01
CA GLN A 151 13.21 -30.21 -8.41
C GLN A 151 14.66 -30.28 -8.94
N SER A 152 15.05 -29.40 -9.87
CA SER A 152 16.41 -29.38 -10.40
C SER A 152 17.38 -28.72 -9.40
N ALA A 153 18.50 -29.41 -9.09
CA ALA A 153 19.46 -28.98 -8.07
C ALA A 153 20.07 -27.59 -8.34
N GLU A 154 20.27 -27.23 -9.60
CA GLU A 154 20.76 -25.91 -10.05
C GLU A 154 19.79 -24.77 -9.69
N VAL A 155 18.48 -24.99 -9.84
CA VAL A 155 17.44 -23.98 -9.54
C VAL A 155 17.29 -23.76 -8.03
N ASN A 156 17.48 -24.80 -7.22
CA ASN A 156 17.41 -24.69 -5.76
C ASN A 156 18.64 -23.99 -5.16
N ALA A 157 19.85 -24.20 -5.71
CA ALA A 157 21.06 -23.53 -5.26
C ALA A 157 20.98 -22.00 -5.45
N GLN A 158 20.55 -21.53 -6.62
CA GLN A 158 20.41 -20.08 -6.90
C GLN A 158 19.28 -19.40 -6.12
N ARG A 159 18.30 -20.17 -5.63
CA ARG A 159 17.21 -19.65 -4.80
C ARG A 159 17.66 -19.33 -3.37
N GLN A 160 18.62 -20.09 -2.83
CA GLN A 160 19.17 -19.87 -1.49
C GLN A 160 19.98 -18.57 -1.39
N ASP A 161 20.57 -18.12 -2.50
CA ASP A 161 21.28 -16.83 -2.57
C ASP A 161 20.35 -15.61 -2.75
N SER A 162 19.03 -15.83 -2.96
CA SER A 162 18.07 -14.76 -3.18
C SER A 162 17.37 -14.34 -1.88
N LEU A 163 17.12 -13.03 -1.72
CA LEU A 163 16.27 -12.51 -0.64
C LEU A 163 14.85 -13.07 -0.81
N ILE A 164 14.50 -14.04 0.05
CA ILE A 164 13.30 -14.89 -0.04
C ILE A 164 12.00 -14.08 -0.22
N ASP A 165 11.92 -12.87 0.35
CA ASP A 165 10.71 -12.04 0.31
C ASP A 165 10.62 -11.08 -0.89
N ALA A 166 11.75 -10.61 -1.44
CA ALA A 166 11.76 -9.58 -2.47
C ALA A 166 11.15 -10.08 -3.80
N GLY A 167 11.50 -11.30 -4.22
CA GLY A 167 10.97 -11.89 -5.45
C GLY A 167 9.46 -12.14 -5.42
N TRP A 168 8.91 -12.50 -4.25
CA TRP A 168 7.47 -12.65 -4.07
C TRP A 168 6.75 -11.31 -4.17
N ILE A 169 7.25 -10.27 -3.49
CA ILE A 169 6.70 -8.91 -3.53
C ILE A 169 6.72 -8.36 -4.96
N ILE A 170 7.87 -8.46 -5.65
CA ILE A 170 8.01 -8.02 -7.05
C ILE A 170 6.95 -8.69 -7.92
N GLY A 171 6.81 -10.02 -7.82
CA GLY A 171 5.83 -10.76 -8.62
C GLY A 171 4.38 -10.35 -8.32
N VAL A 172 4.02 -10.07 -7.07
CA VAL A 172 2.69 -9.56 -6.71
C VAL A 172 2.46 -8.17 -7.30
N LEU A 173 3.41 -7.26 -7.16
CA LEU A 173 3.32 -5.90 -7.69
C LEU A 173 3.15 -5.88 -9.21
N GLU A 174 3.92 -6.70 -9.93
CA GLU A 174 3.81 -6.82 -11.39
C GLU A 174 2.41 -7.27 -11.81
N ARG A 175 1.86 -8.32 -11.18
CA ARG A 175 0.51 -8.81 -11.50
C ARG A 175 -0.57 -7.78 -11.19
N LEU A 176 -0.45 -7.06 -10.07
CA LEU A 176 -1.37 -5.97 -9.71
C LEU A 176 -1.31 -4.82 -10.72
N LEU A 177 -0.11 -4.44 -11.18
CA LEU A 177 0.06 -3.44 -12.25
C LEU A 177 -0.59 -3.89 -13.57
N ILE A 178 -0.41 -5.15 -13.96
CA ILE A 178 -1.05 -5.70 -15.16
C ILE A 178 -2.58 -5.63 -15.04
N VAL A 179 -3.15 -6.08 -13.92
CA VAL A 179 -4.61 -6.01 -13.68
C VAL A 179 -5.10 -4.56 -13.70
N PHE A 180 -4.34 -3.64 -13.11
CA PHE A 180 -4.63 -2.20 -13.14
C PHE A 180 -4.64 -1.66 -14.58
N PHE A 181 -3.60 -1.94 -15.37
CA PHE A 181 -3.48 -1.52 -16.77
C PHE A 181 -4.63 -2.01 -17.65
N VAL A 182 -5.06 -3.26 -17.50
CA VAL A 182 -6.23 -3.79 -18.23
C VAL A 182 -7.52 -3.03 -17.87
N ASN A 183 -7.70 -2.69 -16.59
CA ASN A 183 -8.89 -2.00 -16.10
C ASN A 183 -8.97 -0.53 -16.53
N ILE A 184 -7.82 0.14 -16.76
CA ILE A 184 -7.76 1.52 -17.27
C ILE A 184 -7.63 1.59 -18.81
N ASN A 185 -7.69 0.46 -19.53
CA ASN A 185 -7.46 0.36 -20.98
C ASN A 185 -6.04 0.74 -21.45
N PHE A 186 -5.02 0.64 -20.59
CA PHE A 186 -3.64 0.95 -20.95
C PHE A 186 -2.84 -0.33 -21.23
N LEU A 187 -3.17 -1.02 -22.33
CA LEU A 187 -2.54 -2.31 -22.66
C LEU A 187 -1.04 -2.17 -23.00
N GLU A 188 -0.63 -1.01 -23.50
CA GLU A 188 0.76 -0.66 -23.80
C GLU A 188 1.63 -0.71 -22.53
N GLY A 189 1.04 -0.38 -21.37
CA GLY A 189 1.68 -0.48 -20.05
C GLY A 189 2.21 -1.87 -19.74
N ILE A 190 1.51 -2.92 -20.19
CA ILE A 190 1.93 -4.31 -20.01
C ILE A 190 3.18 -4.60 -20.84
N GLY A 191 3.25 -4.03 -22.06
CA GLY A 191 4.42 -4.11 -22.93
C GLY A 191 5.65 -3.44 -22.31
N PHE A 192 5.49 -2.25 -21.71
CA PHE A 192 6.57 -1.57 -20.98
C PHE A 192 7.07 -2.39 -19.80
N LEU A 193 6.17 -2.99 -19.03
CA LEU A 193 6.51 -3.82 -17.87
C LEU A 193 7.28 -5.08 -18.32
N LEU A 194 6.88 -5.71 -19.42
CA LEU A 194 7.58 -6.86 -20.00
C LEU A 194 8.97 -6.46 -20.50
N ALA A 195 9.09 -5.35 -21.22
CA ALA A 195 10.37 -4.85 -21.73
C ALA A 195 11.35 -4.52 -20.60
N ALA A 196 10.88 -3.81 -19.55
CA ALA A 196 11.70 -3.50 -18.38
C ALA A 196 12.24 -4.77 -17.72
N LYS A 197 11.40 -5.79 -17.57
CA LYS A 197 11.79 -7.08 -16.99
C LYS A 197 12.80 -7.83 -17.87
N SER A 198 12.66 -7.78 -19.19
CA SER A 198 13.63 -8.35 -20.13
C SER A 198 15.00 -7.66 -20.03
N ILE A 199 15.04 -6.32 -19.91
CA ILE A 199 16.30 -5.54 -19.76
C ILE A 199 17.13 -6.03 -18.58
N PHE A 200 16.52 -6.21 -17.41
CA PHE A 200 17.22 -6.72 -16.23
C PHE A 200 17.69 -8.17 -16.36
N ARG A 201 17.13 -8.95 -17.29
CA ARG A 201 17.44 -10.37 -17.52
C ARG A 201 18.52 -10.60 -18.59
N PHE A 202 18.84 -9.59 -19.42
CA PHE A 202 19.85 -9.74 -20.48
C PHE A 202 21.26 -9.94 -19.95
N GLY A 203 21.60 -9.41 -18.77
CA GLY A 203 22.89 -9.64 -18.11
C GLY A 203 23.13 -11.11 -17.71
N ASP A 204 22.07 -11.79 -17.27
CA ASP A 204 22.11 -13.19 -16.82
C ASP A 204 22.23 -14.18 -17.99
N LEU A 205 21.67 -13.84 -19.17
CA LEU A 205 21.71 -14.66 -20.39
C LEU A 205 23.12 -14.81 -20.99
N ALA A 206 24.05 -13.91 -20.65
CA ALA A 206 25.41 -13.92 -21.18
C ALA A 206 26.30 -15.03 -20.58
N ASN A 207 25.90 -15.62 -19.44
CA ASN A 207 26.64 -16.67 -18.76
C ASN A 207 26.04 -18.06 -19.04
N ALA A 208 26.80 -18.95 -19.69
CA ALA A 208 26.33 -20.28 -20.11
C ALA A 208 25.91 -21.22 -18.97
N LYS A 209 26.31 -20.94 -17.71
CA LYS A 209 25.94 -21.73 -16.52
C LYS A 209 24.47 -21.58 -16.12
N ASP A 210 23.78 -20.54 -16.59
CA ASP A 210 22.46 -20.13 -16.07
C ASP A 210 21.29 -20.36 -17.05
N LYS A 211 21.51 -21.12 -18.13
CA LYS A 211 20.53 -21.26 -19.22
C LYS A 211 19.19 -21.87 -18.75
N LYS A 212 19.21 -22.99 -18.01
CA LYS A 212 17.99 -23.65 -17.52
C LYS A 212 17.21 -22.78 -16.53
N PHE A 213 17.92 -22.09 -15.63
CA PHE A 213 17.30 -21.17 -14.68
C PHE A 213 16.67 -19.97 -15.40
N THR A 214 17.35 -19.46 -16.42
CA THR A 214 16.84 -18.35 -17.22
C THR A 214 15.60 -18.72 -18.03
N GLU A 215 15.59 -19.90 -18.67
CA GLU A 215 14.40 -20.43 -19.34
C GLU A 215 13.23 -20.63 -18.35
N TYR A 216 13.50 -21.21 -17.18
CA TYR A 216 12.50 -21.40 -16.12
C TYR A 216 11.84 -20.08 -15.69
N VAL A 217 12.63 -19.04 -15.43
CA VAL A 217 12.08 -17.75 -15.01
C VAL A 217 11.38 -17.02 -16.16
N LEU A 218 11.86 -17.14 -17.40
CA LEU A 218 11.21 -16.56 -18.56
C LEU A 218 9.80 -17.15 -18.75
N VAL A 219 9.69 -18.48 -18.74
CA VAL A 219 8.41 -19.19 -18.85
C VAL A 219 7.51 -18.87 -17.64
N GLY A 220 8.08 -18.83 -16.43
CA GLY A 220 7.35 -18.44 -15.22
C GLY A 220 6.78 -17.02 -15.27
N THR A 221 7.55 -16.07 -15.81
CA THR A 221 7.14 -14.68 -15.98
C THR A 221 6.01 -14.57 -17.00
N LEU A 222 6.16 -15.19 -18.18
CA LEU A 222 5.12 -15.17 -19.21
C LEU A 222 3.81 -15.81 -18.70
N ALA A 223 3.89 -16.96 -18.03
CA ALA A 223 2.72 -17.59 -17.43
C ALA A 223 2.04 -16.70 -16.38
N SER A 224 2.83 -16.02 -15.54
CA SER A 224 2.31 -15.05 -14.56
C SER A 224 1.60 -13.89 -15.23
N PHE A 225 2.12 -13.38 -16.35
CA PHE A 225 1.53 -12.25 -17.07
C PHE A 225 0.22 -12.67 -17.73
N VAL A 226 0.21 -13.80 -18.42
CA VAL A 226 -1.02 -14.36 -19.04
C VAL A 226 -2.12 -14.53 -17.99
N MET A 227 -1.79 -15.08 -16.81
CA MET A 227 -2.74 -15.24 -15.72
C MET A 227 -3.28 -13.89 -15.21
N ALA A 228 -2.40 -12.90 -15.01
CA ALA A 228 -2.82 -11.57 -14.56
C ALA A 228 -3.66 -10.82 -15.61
N ILE A 229 -3.34 -10.97 -16.90
CA ILE A 229 -4.15 -10.42 -18.00
C ILE A 229 -5.55 -11.05 -17.99
N ALA A 230 -5.63 -12.38 -17.88
CA ALA A 230 -6.90 -13.10 -17.83
C ALA A 230 -7.76 -12.65 -16.63
N ILE A 231 -7.17 -12.55 -15.44
CA ILE A 231 -7.85 -12.03 -14.24
C ILE A 231 -8.30 -10.57 -14.46
N GLY A 232 -7.45 -9.73 -15.05
CA GLY A 232 -7.78 -8.33 -15.33
C GLY A 232 -8.98 -8.17 -16.26
N PHE A 233 -9.04 -8.97 -17.33
CA PHE A 233 -10.20 -8.98 -18.24
C PHE A 233 -11.44 -9.55 -17.57
N LEU A 234 -11.31 -10.60 -16.75
CA LEU A 234 -12.42 -11.16 -15.99
C LEU A 234 -13.04 -10.11 -15.04
N ILE A 235 -12.22 -9.42 -14.26
CA ILE A 235 -12.66 -8.33 -13.36
C ILE A 235 -13.39 -7.27 -14.16
N LYS A 236 -12.79 -6.82 -15.27
CA LYS A 236 -13.37 -5.77 -16.11
C LYS A 236 -14.71 -6.18 -16.70
N TRP A 237 -14.82 -7.42 -17.18
CA TRP A 237 -16.05 -7.98 -17.73
C TRP A 237 -17.16 -8.09 -16.66
N LEU A 238 -16.84 -8.65 -15.48
CA LEU A 238 -17.79 -8.74 -14.37
C LEU A 238 -18.29 -7.36 -13.92
N ARG A 239 -17.41 -6.36 -13.90
CA ARG A 239 -17.77 -4.97 -13.56
C ARG A 239 -18.68 -4.30 -14.59
N GLN A 240 -18.71 -4.78 -15.84
CA GLN A 240 -19.62 -4.26 -16.87
C GLN A 240 -21.01 -4.90 -16.77
N MET A 241 -21.12 -6.07 -16.14
CA MET A 241 -22.39 -6.79 -15.96
C MET A 241 -23.12 -6.44 -14.66
N ALA A 242 -22.41 -5.91 -13.66
CA ALA A 242 -22.93 -5.55 -12.34
C ALA A 242 -23.22 -4.05 -12.23
#